data_AF-A0A920DQI4-F1
#
_entry.id   AF-A0A920DQI4-F1
#
_cell.length_a   1.000
_cell.length_b   1.000
_cell.length_c   1.000
_cell.angle_alpha   90.00
_cell.angle_beta   90.00
_cell.angle_gamma   90.00
#
_symmetry.space_group_name_H-M   'P 1'
#
loop_
_entity.id
_entity.type
_entity.pdbx_description
1 polymer ?
#
loop_
_entity_poly.entity_id
_entity_poly.type
_entity_poly.pdbx_seq_one_letter_code
_entity_poly.pdbx_strand_id
1 'polypeptide(L)'
;MNNNLRMMLGYLGFLPFGFLTILPWIIGEEFTFQSYFLLTVYGAIILSFLAGMSWGWNISNKKNLFIGISFSLISFFLIIIGYFYLEIALVIFAITFPLFYIFEKEANEFMQNENYLKLRRNLSSAVSGCFLLSFITTL
;
A
#
# COMPACT_ATOMS: atom_id res chain seq x y z
N MET A 1 -0.95 -7.07 -24.13
CA MET A 1 0.08 -6.52 -23.22
C MET A 1 0.81 -7.70 -22.60
N ASN A 2 2.15 -7.76 -22.70
CA ASN A 2 2.93 -8.91 -22.25
C ASN A 2 2.77 -9.12 -20.72
N ASN A 3 2.38 -10.31 -20.28
CA ASN A 3 2.20 -10.63 -18.85
C ASN A 3 3.47 -10.36 -18.03
N ASN A 4 4.65 -10.59 -18.62
CA ASN A 4 5.93 -10.34 -17.95
C ASN A 4 6.16 -8.86 -17.64
N LEU A 5 5.74 -7.97 -18.56
CA LEU A 5 5.85 -6.52 -18.37
C LEU A 5 4.96 -6.05 -17.22
N ARG A 6 3.73 -6.56 -17.11
CA ARG A 6 2.81 -6.23 -16.01
C ARG A 6 3.37 -6.63 -14.65
N MET A 7 3.92 -7.84 -14.57
CA MET A 7 4.55 -8.35 -13.34
C MET A 7 5.75 -7.49 -12.95
N MET A 8 6.62 -7.18 -13.91
CA MET A 8 7.79 -6.33 -13.68
C MET A 8 7.40 -4.94 -13.17
N LEU A 9 6.43 -4.28 -13.83
CA LEU A 9 5.95 -2.97 -13.41
C LEU A 9 5.32 -3.00 -12.00
N GLY A 10 4.60 -4.08 -11.67
CA GLY A 10 4.06 -4.29 -10.32
C GLY A 10 5.14 -4.34 -9.25
N TYR A 11 6.24 -5.07 -9.48
CA TYR A 11 7.37 -5.14 -8.56
C TYR A 11 8.21 -3.86 -8.54
N LEU A 12 8.31 -3.11 -9.64
CA LEU A 12 8.96 -1.80 -9.62
C LEU A 12 8.24 -0.81 -8.70
N GLY A 13 6.90 -0.91 -8.60
CA GLY A 13 6.13 -0.13 -7.63
C GLY A 13 6.43 -0.46 -6.16
N PHE A 14 7.09 -1.59 -5.87
CA PHE A 14 7.53 -1.92 -4.51
C PHE A 14 8.86 -1.24 -4.13
N LEU A 15 9.69 -0.84 -5.11
CA LEU A 15 11.04 -0.32 -4.83
C LEU A 15 11.06 0.85 -3.83
N PRO A 16 10.16 1.85 -3.92
CA PRO A 16 10.19 2.96 -2.97
C PRO A 16 9.82 2.53 -1.54
N PHE A 17 8.95 1.51 -1.36
CA PHE A 17 8.67 0.96 -0.03
C PHE A 17 9.92 0.36 0.60
N GLY A 18 10.59 -0.55 -0.12
CA GLY A 18 11.80 -1.20 0.36
C GLY A 18 12.91 -0.18 0.64
N PHE A 19 13.12 0.75 -0.28
CA PHE A 19 14.13 1.81 -0.14
C PHE A 19 13.90 2.69 1.08
N LEU A 20 12.69 3.26 1.25
CA LEU A 20 12.38 4.15 2.37
C LEU A 20 12.35 3.41 3.73
N THR A 21 12.13 2.10 3.73
CA THR A 21 12.20 1.28 4.95
C THR A 21 13.64 1.18 5.48
N ILE A 22 14.61 0.95 4.60
CA ILE A 22 16.02 0.73 4.97
C ILE A 22 16.86 2.02 4.97
N LEU A 23 16.37 3.09 4.35
CA LEU A 23 17.12 4.32 4.14
C LEU A 23 17.75 4.89 5.43
N PRO A 24 17.06 4.95 6.59
CA PRO A 24 17.66 5.47 7.82
C PRO A 24 18.93 4.71 8.25
N TRP A 25 19.03 3.42 7.94
CA TRP A 25 20.21 2.61 8.26
C TRP A 25 21.42 2.92 7.37
N ILE A 26 21.18 3.53 6.20
CA ILE A 26 22.23 3.88 5.23
C ILE A 26 22.75 5.29 5.48
N ILE A 27 21.84 6.24 5.76
CA ILE A 27 22.17 7.66 5.82
C ILE A 27 22.22 8.25 7.24
N GLY A 28 21.74 7.52 8.25
CA GLY A 28 21.72 7.95 9.65
C GLY A 28 20.32 7.92 10.28
N GLU A 29 20.26 7.57 11.56
CA GLU A 29 19.02 7.46 12.34
C GLU A 29 18.30 8.82 12.50
N GLU A 30 19.02 9.93 12.38
CA GLU A 30 18.45 11.28 12.39
C GLU A 30 17.46 11.56 11.24
N PHE A 31 17.46 10.71 10.19
CA PHE A 31 16.54 10.79 9.06
C PHE A 31 15.36 9.81 9.17
N THR A 32 15.20 9.10 10.29
CA THR A 32 14.14 8.10 10.50
C THR A 32 12.75 8.66 10.25
N PHE A 33 12.43 9.81 10.86
CA PHE A 33 11.11 10.44 10.71
C PHE A 33 10.82 10.80 9.24
N GLN A 34 11.77 11.43 8.56
CA GLN A 34 11.64 11.89 7.18
C GLN A 34 11.43 10.70 6.25
N SER A 35 12.21 9.63 6.43
CA SER A 35 12.10 8.43 5.61
C SER A 35 10.76 7.72 5.79
N TYR A 36 10.32 7.52 7.03
CA TYR A 36 9.10 6.79 7.33
C TYR A 36 7.83 7.63 7.12
N PHE A 37 7.93 8.96 7.23
CA PHE A 37 6.88 9.86 6.77
C PHE A 37 6.73 9.81 5.25
N LEU A 38 7.85 9.82 4.49
CA LEU A 38 7.80 9.60 3.04
C LEU A 38 7.25 8.21 2.68
N LEU A 39 7.56 7.18 3.46
CA LEU A 39 6.99 5.84 3.31
C LEU A 39 5.46 5.87 3.49
N THR A 40 4.97 6.61 4.47
CA THR A 40 3.54 6.84 4.73
C THR A 40 2.89 7.59 3.56
N VAL A 41 3.51 8.65 3.05
CA VAL A 41 3.03 9.41 1.88
C VAL A 41 2.96 8.51 0.64
N TYR A 42 3.99 7.72 0.37
CA TYR A 42 4.00 6.81 -0.76
C TYR A 42 2.95 5.69 -0.61
N GLY A 43 2.83 5.13 0.59
CA GLY A 43 1.77 4.18 0.93
C GLY A 43 0.38 4.72 0.66
N ALA A 44 0.14 5.98 1.04
CA ALA A 44 -1.12 6.65 0.80
C ALA A 44 -1.41 6.83 -0.69
N ILE A 45 -0.42 7.27 -1.48
CA ILE A 45 -0.54 7.43 -2.94
C ILE A 45 -0.91 6.10 -3.59
N ILE A 46 -0.19 5.03 -3.26
CA ILE A 46 -0.41 3.71 -3.84
C ILE A 46 -1.77 3.14 -3.43
N LEU A 47 -2.15 3.23 -2.16
CA LEU A 47 -3.44 2.75 -1.69
C LEU A 47 -4.60 3.54 -2.30
N SER A 48 -4.48 4.87 -2.38
CA SER A 48 -5.47 5.74 -3.06
C SER A 48 -5.62 5.37 -4.53
N PHE A 49 -4.52 5.13 -5.24
CA PHE A 49 -4.53 4.73 -6.64
C PHE A 49 -5.21 3.36 -6.83
N LEU A 50 -4.81 2.36 -6.03
CA LEU A 50 -5.41 1.03 -6.05
C LEU A 50 -6.92 1.09 -5.78
N ALA A 51 -7.32 1.84 -4.76
CA ALA A 51 -8.71 2.01 -4.38
C ALA A 51 -9.51 2.79 -5.42
N GLY A 52 -8.91 3.76 -6.11
CA GLY A 52 -9.52 4.45 -7.25
C GLY A 52 -9.80 3.53 -8.44
N MET A 53 -8.98 2.51 -8.68
CA MET A 53 -9.23 1.52 -9.75
C MET A 53 -10.52 0.72 -9.54
N SER A 54 -11.03 0.62 -8.31
CA SER A 54 -12.29 -0.09 -8.02
C SER A 54 -13.50 0.48 -8.76
N TRP A 55 -13.43 1.74 -9.20
CA TRP A 55 -14.45 2.38 -10.03
C TRP A 55 -14.64 1.65 -11.37
N GLY A 56 -13.59 1.01 -11.88
CA GLY A 56 -13.57 0.34 -13.18
C GLY A 56 -13.82 -1.16 -13.14
N TRP A 57 -13.90 -1.80 -11.97
CA TRP A 57 -14.02 -3.27 -11.90
C TRP A 57 -15.45 -3.77 -12.08
N ASN A 58 -16.44 -3.11 -11.48
CA ASN A 58 -17.85 -3.45 -11.68
C ASN A 58 -18.74 -2.23 -11.41
N ILE A 59 -18.99 -1.45 -12.46
CA ILE A 59 -19.67 -0.14 -12.41
C ILE A 59 -21.07 -0.24 -11.77
N SER A 60 -21.71 -1.41 -11.80
CA SER A 60 -23.05 -1.64 -11.25
C SER A 60 -23.07 -1.84 -9.73
N ASN A 61 -21.92 -2.15 -9.10
CA ASN A 61 -21.85 -2.49 -7.68
C ASN A 61 -21.49 -1.28 -6.81
N LYS A 62 -22.54 -0.56 -6.36
CA LYS A 62 -22.42 0.62 -5.48
C LYS A 62 -21.63 0.35 -4.19
N LYS A 63 -21.66 -0.88 -3.65
CA LYS A 63 -20.93 -1.25 -2.44
C LYS A 63 -19.43 -1.17 -2.68
N ASN A 64 -18.94 -1.71 -3.80
CA ASN A 64 -17.52 -1.71 -4.14
C ASN A 64 -17.00 -0.28 -4.36
N LEU A 65 -17.80 0.57 -5.01
CA LEU A 65 -17.49 1.99 -5.17
C LEU A 65 -17.31 2.69 -3.81
N PHE A 66 -18.27 2.50 -2.89
CA PHE A 66 -18.22 3.10 -1.57
C PHE A 66 -17.01 2.63 -0.76
N ILE A 67 -16.72 1.32 -0.79
CA ILE A 67 -15.55 0.74 -0.11
C ILE A 67 -14.25 1.31 -0.70
N GLY A 68 -14.13 1.37 -2.04
CA GLY A 68 -12.97 1.96 -2.71
C GLY A 68 -12.74 3.41 -2.32
N ILE A 69 -13.77 4.27 -2.42
CA ILE A 69 -13.67 5.67 -2.00
C ILE A 69 -13.27 5.78 -0.52
N SER A 70 -13.82 4.92 0.34
CA SER A 70 -13.46 4.90 1.77
C SER A 70 -11.98 4.60 1.97
N PHE A 71 -11.42 3.61 1.27
CA PHE A 71 -9.97 3.33 1.31
C PHE A 71 -9.12 4.51 0.81
N SER A 72 -9.54 5.19 -0.27
CA SER A 72 -8.84 6.39 -0.78
C SER A 72 -8.86 7.56 0.21
N LEU A 73 -9.95 7.71 0.98
CA LEU A 73 -10.03 8.74 2.02
C LEU A 73 -9.23 8.34 3.26
N ILE A 74 -9.28 7.08 3.67
CA ILE A 74 -8.48 6.53 4.77
C ILE A 74 -6.99 6.77 4.49
N SER A 75 -6.49 6.45 3.28
CA SER A 75 -5.09 6.71 2.92
C SER A 75 -4.73 8.19 2.99
N PHE A 76 -5.61 9.09 2.56
CA PHE A 76 -5.40 10.53 2.71
C PHE A 76 -5.27 10.95 4.18
N PHE A 77 -6.18 10.51 5.04
CA PHE A 77 -6.12 10.82 6.47
C PHE A 77 -4.89 10.21 7.15
N LEU A 78 -4.40 9.06 6.67
CA LEU A 78 -3.17 8.47 7.19
C LEU A 78 -1.91 9.30 6.92
N ILE A 79 -1.90 10.18 5.90
CA ILE A 79 -0.83 11.16 5.74
C ILE A 79 -0.85 12.16 6.90
N ILE A 80 -2.04 12.68 7.23
CA ILE A 80 -2.22 13.63 8.34
C ILE A 80 -1.84 12.96 9.66
N ILE A 81 -2.32 11.74 9.90
CA ILE A 81 -1.95 10.95 11.08
C ILE A 81 -0.44 10.73 11.09
N GLY A 82 0.19 10.35 9.98
CA GLY A 82 1.62 10.07 9.94
C GLY A 82 2.49 11.30 10.22
N TYR A 83 1.99 12.50 9.93
CA TYR A 83 2.70 13.74 10.27
C TYR A 83 2.75 13.99 11.78
N PHE A 84 1.65 13.73 12.49
CA PHE A 84 1.55 13.99 13.94
C PHE A 84 1.87 12.75 14.81
N TYR A 85 1.62 11.55 14.29
CA TYR A 85 1.59 10.27 14.98
C TYR A 85 2.09 9.16 14.04
N LEU A 86 3.38 9.25 13.67
CA LEU A 86 4.00 8.37 12.68
C LEU A 86 3.80 6.88 12.98
N GLU A 87 4.11 6.43 14.20
CA GLU A 87 3.98 5.02 14.62
C GLU A 87 2.56 4.47 14.41
N ILE A 88 1.55 5.27 14.75
CA ILE A 88 0.14 4.91 14.57
C ILE A 88 -0.18 4.73 13.08
N ALA A 89 0.30 5.66 12.22
CA ALA A 89 0.09 5.55 10.78
C ALA A 89 0.77 4.31 10.19
N LEU A 90 1.99 3.96 10.64
CA LEU A 90 2.71 2.77 10.20
C LEU A 90 1.92 1.49 10.53
N VAL A 91 1.40 1.37 11.75
CA VAL A 91 0.58 0.21 12.16
C VAL A 91 -0.71 0.13 11.35
N ILE A 92 -1.41 1.26 11.15
CA ILE A 92 -2.65 1.24 10.37
C ILE A 92 -2.37 0.85 8.92
N PHE A 93 -1.29 1.34 8.29
CA PHE A 93 -0.93 0.94 6.93
C PHE A 93 -0.60 -0.56 6.83
N ALA A 94 0.12 -1.11 7.80
CA ALA A 94 0.41 -2.55 7.86
C ALA A 94 -0.86 -3.42 7.84
N ILE A 95 -1.97 -2.92 8.39
CA ILE A 95 -3.27 -3.61 8.41
C ILE A 95 -4.11 -3.29 7.17
N THR A 96 -4.04 -2.05 6.68
CA THR A 96 -4.92 -1.55 5.61
C THR A 96 -4.59 -2.18 4.26
N PHE A 97 -3.32 -2.44 3.95
CA PHE A 97 -2.93 -3.12 2.69
C PHE A 97 -3.51 -4.55 2.59
N PRO A 98 -3.41 -5.40 3.62
CA PRO A 98 -4.08 -6.71 3.65
C PRO A 98 -5.60 -6.62 3.53
N LEU A 99 -6.23 -5.67 4.24
CA LEU A 99 -7.68 -5.46 4.14
C LEU A 99 -8.09 -5.06 2.71
N PHE A 100 -7.32 -4.18 2.07
CA PHE A 100 -7.55 -3.81 0.68
C PHE A 100 -7.39 -5.00 -0.26
N TYR A 101 -6.38 -5.86 -0.05
CA TYR A 101 -6.21 -7.08 -0.83
C TYR A 101 -7.42 -8.03 -0.72
N ILE A 102 -7.99 -8.20 0.47
CA ILE A 102 -9.19 -9.02 0.68
C ILE A 102 -10.37 -8.44 -0.10
N PHE A 103 -10.60 -7.13 0.01
CA PHE A 103 -11.62 -6.44 -0.78
C PHE A 103 -11.39 -6.60 -2.29
N GLU A 104 -10.17 -6.36 -2.76
CA GLU A 104 -9.80 -6.45 -4.17
C GLU A 104 -10.03 -7.86 -4.71
N LYS A 105 -9.73 -8.90 -3.92
CA LYS A 105 -9.94 -10.31 -4.31
C LYS A 105 -11.41 -10.61 -4.64
N GLU A 106 -12.35 -9.99 -3.94
CA GLU A 106 -13.79 -10.17 -4.18
C GLU A 106 -14.33 -9.25 -5.27
N ALA A 107 -13.79 -8.02 -5.35
CA ALA A 107 -14.32 -6.96 -6.19
C ALA A 107 -13.73 -6.90 -7.60
N ASN A 108 -12.51 -7.40 -7.81
CA ASN A 108 -11.74 -7.26 -9.04
C ASN A 108 -11.72 -8.55 -9.87
N GLU A 109 -12.32 -8.53 -11.05
CA GLU A 109 -12.33 -9.69 -11.97
C GLU A 109 -10.93 -10.18 -12.37
N PHE A 110 -9.93 -9.28 -12.40
CA PHE A 110 -8.54 -9.65 -12.68
C PHE A 110 -7.94 -10.59 -11.65
N MET A 111 -8.51 -10.68 -10.44
CA MET A 111 -8.07 -11.59 -9.37
C MET A 111 -8.37 -13.07 -9.66
N GLN A 112 -9.16 -13.38 -10.69
CA GLN A 112 -9.31 -14.76 -11.20
C GLN A 112 -8.03 -15.28 -11.86
N ASN A 113 -7.14 -14.40 -12.32
CA ASN A 113 -5.86 -14.79 -12.87
C ASN A 113 -4.86 -15.12 -11.74
N GLU A 114 -4.38 -16.37 -11.69
CA GLU A 114 -3.47 -16.82 -10.62
C GLU A 114 -2.19 -15.99 -10.50
N ASN A 115 -1.59 -15.57 -11.61
CA ASN A 115 -0.34 -14.80 -11.58
C ASN A 115 -0.57 -13.42 -10.98
N TYR A 116 -1.67 -12.78 -11.35
CA TYR A 116 -2.07 -11.50 -10.78
C TYR A 116 -2.41 -11.62 -9.29
N LEU A 117 -3.17 -12.65 -8.91
CA LEU A 117 -3.49 -12.93 -7.51
C LEU A 117 -2.23 -13.14 -6.65
N LYS A 118 -1.27 -13.93 -7.15
CA LYS A 118 0.03 -14.17 -6.50
C LYS A 118 0.85 -12.87 -6.40
N LEU A 119 0.91 -12.08 -7.47
CA LEU A 119 1.56 -10.76 -7.47
C LEU A 119 0.98 -9.87 -6.38
N ARG A 120 -0.34 -9.69 -6.36
CA ARG A 120 -1.02 -8.80 -5.41
C ARG A 120 -0.85 -9.26 -3.97
N ARG A 121 -0.90 -10.57 -3.71
CA ARG A 121 -0.60 -11.14 -2.38
C ARG A 121 0.82 -10.82 -1.93
N ASN A 122 1.81 -11.08 -2.79
CA ASN A 122 3.22 -10.86 -2.49
C ASN A 122 3.50 -9.38 -2.22
N LEU A 123 3.00 -8.49 -3.09
CA LEU A 123 3.17 -7.03 -2.92
C LEU A 123 2.49 -6.54 -1.64
N SER A 124 1.23 -6.93 -1.39
CA SER A 124 0.52 -6.48 -0.19
C SER A 124 1.20 -6.95 1.10
N SER A 125 1.72 -8.18 1.10
CA SER A 125 2.47 -8.73 2.23
C SER A 125 3.82 -8.03 2.42
N ALA A 126 4.56 -7.81 1.34
CA ALA A 126 5.86 -7.14 1.39
C ALA A 126 5.73 -5.68 1.86
N VAL A 127 4.74 -4.94 1.36
CA VAL A 127 4.44 -3.58 1.80
C VAL A 127 4.06 -3.56 3.28
N SER A 128 3.24 -4.51 3.74
CA SER A 128 2.90 -4.62 5.17
C SER A 128 4.14 -4.90 6.02
N GLY A 129 5.04 -5.75 5.53
CA GLY A 129 6.34 -6.02 6.16
C GLY A 129 7.20 -4.77 6.27
N CYS A 130 7.25 -3.92 5.25
CA CYS A 130 7.91 -2.62 5.30
C CYS A 130 7.37 -1.74 6.44
N PHE A 131 6.05 -1.59 6.53
CA PHE A 131 5.43 -0.78 7.58
C PHE A 131 5.66 -1.36 8.99
N LEU A 132 5.56 -2.68 9.16
CA LEU A 132 5.83 -3.33 10.44
C LEU A 132 7.29 -3.20 10.85
N LEU A 133 8.23 -3.39 9.92
CA LEU A 133 9.65 -3.24 10.19
C LEU A 133 9.97 -1.79 10.58
N SER A 134 9.46 -0.81 9.84
CA SER A 134 9.59 0.61 10.19
C SER A 134 8.99 0.96 11.55
N PHE A 135 7.89 0.33 11.95
CA PHE A 135 7.32 0.52 13.28
C PHE A 135 8.24 -0.07 14.37
N ILE A 136 8.75 -1.29 14.17
CA ILE A 136 9.64 -1.94 15.12
C ILE A 136 10.93 -1.14 15.33
N THR A 137 11.46 -0.52 14.27
CA THR A 137 12.68 0.29 14.35
C THR A 137 12.48 1.67 14.96
N THR A 138 11.23 2.11 15.14
CA THR A 138 10.90 3.35 15.87
C THR A 138 10.73 3.15 17.38
N LEU A 139 10.66 1.91 17.87
CA LEU A 139 10.55 1.57 19.29
C LEU A 139 11.91 1.61 20.00
#